data_AF-A0A936DV96-F1
#
_entry.id   AF-A0A936DV96-F1
#
_cell.length_a   1.000
_cell.length_b   1.000
_cell.length_c   1.000
_cell.angle_alpha   90.00
_cell.angle_beta   90.00
_cell.angle_gamma   90.00
#
_symmetry.space_group_name_H-M   'P 1'
#
loop_
_entity.id
_entity.type
_entity.pdbx_description
1 polymer ?
#
loop_
_entity_poly.entity_id
_entity_poly.type
_entity_poly.pdbx_seq_one_letter_code
_entity_poly.pdbx_strand_id
1 'polypeptide(L)'
;MPACVTVNCEAIGFGADYPARSIAGDLKSGSVLIYNIVTSSADGRQQNTRFNITNTEPTRSAYVHIFLIDGATGNAAGFNVRLTPNQTATYLASDFDPGTTGFLIAVATDPVGCPVNHNFLIGDEYVRFSSGYQANLTAMAVSAIVGSVPACEMNSMKTVIAFDGVSYGELLQGLIANNLPSIADGNETLLILNRIGGDLTAGAATLEQIAGIIYDDWKQE
;
A
#
# COMPACT_ATOMS: atom_id res chain seq x y z
N MET A 1 -12.62 -18.45 15.45
CA MET A 1 -11.94 -17.45 16.29
C MET A 1 -13.01 -16.52 16.83
N PRO A 2 -13.21 -16.39 18.16
CA PRO A 2 -14.34 -15.62 18.68
C PRO A 2 -14.07 -14.13 18.48
N ALA A 3 -15.04 -13.41 17.91
CA ALA A 3 -14.98 -11.96 17.78
C ALA A 3 -15.16 -11.33 19.18
N CYS A 4 -14.24 -10.43 19.56
CA CYS A 4 -14.26 -9.69 20.83
C CYS A 4 -15.33 -8.58 20.74
N VAL A 5 -16.30 -8.58 21.66
CA VAL A 5 -17.47 -7.66 21.67
C VAL A 5 -17.36 -6.62 22.81
N THR A 6 -16.24 -6.56 23.55
CA THR A 6 -16.04 -5.58 24.64
C THR A 6 -14.63 -5.00 24.68
N VAL A 7 -14.54 -3.78 25.23
CA VAL A 7 -13.42 -2.80 25.23
C VAL A 7 -12.17 -3.24 26.03
N ASN A 8 -11.98 -4.52 26.30
CA ASN A 8 -10.85 -5.01 27.09
C ASN A 8 -10.27 -6.31 26.51
N CYS A 9 -9.92 -6.29 25.22
CA CYS A 9 -9.16 -7.38 24.64
C CYS A 9 -7.69 -7.25 25.11
N GLU A 10 -7.11 -8.36 25.59
CA GLU A 10 -5.70 -8.43 25.98
C GLU A 10 -4.78 -8.01 24.82
N ALA A 11 -3.61 -7.46 25.15
CA ALA A 11 -2.61 -7.08 24.15
C ALA A 11 -2.35 -8.26 23.20
N ILE A 12 -2.33 -7.98 21.89
CA ILE A 12 -1.97 -8.96 20.86
C ILE A 12 -0.60 -9.52 21.23
N GLY A 13 -0.56 -10.79 21.65
CA GLY A 13 0.69 -11.47 21.99
C GLY A 13 1.63 -11.52 20.80
N PHE A 14 2.94 -11.65 21.06
CA PHE A 14 3.93 -11.81 19.99
C PHE A 14 3.53 -12.95 19.04
N GLY A 15 3.33 -12.64 17.77
CA GLY A 15 2.94 -13.60 16.73
C GLY A 15 1.45 -13.87 16.58
N ALA A 16 0.56 -13.12 17.26
CA ALA A 16 -0.87 -13.20 17.00
C ALA A 16 -1.28 -12.35 15.78
N ASP A 17 -2.18 -12.90 14.95
CA ASP A 17 -2.69 -12.21 13.77
C ASP A 17 -3.44 -10.93 14.16
N TYR A 18 -3.17 -9.84 13.43
CA TYR A 18 -3.91 -8.60 13.62
C TYR A 18 -5.38 -8.80 13.23
N PRO A 19 -6.34 -8.28 14.02
CA PRO A 19 -7.74 -8.41 13.69
C PRO A 19 -8.01 -7.74 12.33
N ALA A 20 -8.86 -8.38 11.51
CA ALA A 20 -9.15 -7.89 10.16
C ALA A 20 -9.75 -6.47 10.13
N ARG A 21 -10.41 -6.05 11.22
CA ARG A 21 -10.96 -4.69 11.41
C ARG A 21 -9.96 -3.68 11.95
N SER A 22 -8.70 -4.07 12.18
CA SER A 22 -7.69 -3.09 12.55
C SER A 22 -7.45 -2.14 11.39
N ILE A 23 -7.02 -0.92 11.72
CA ILE A 23 -6.52 0.04 10.74
C ILE A 23 -5.41 -0.59 9.89
N ALA A 24 -5.24 -0.08 8.67
CA ALA A 24 -4.14 -0.44 7.79
C ALA A 24 -2.78 -0.22 8.48
N GLY A 25 -1.82 -1.08 8.20
CA GLY A 25 -0.50 -1.02 8.85
C GLY A 25 0.54 -1.92 8.19
N ASP A 26 1.79 -1.71 8.55
CA ASP A 26 2.98 -2.37 8.00
C ASP A 26 3.45 -3.59 8.81
N LEU A 27 2.90 -3.80 10.02
CA LEU A 27 3.20 -4.94 10.88
C LEU A 27 2.20 -6.10 10.75
N LYS A 28 1.40 -6.14 9.68
CA LYS A 28 0.36 -7.15 9.46
C LYS A 28 0.30 -7.61 8.02
N SER A 29 -0.39 -8.73 7.77
CA SER A 29 -0.76 -9.18 6.45
C SER A 29 -2.13 -8.65 6.03
N GLY A 30 -2.34 -8.57 4.72
CA GLY A 30 -3.55 -7.99 4.12
C GLY A 30 -3.99 -8.71 2.86
N SER A 31 -5.18 -8.34 2.40
CA SER A 31 -5.66 -8.66 1.05
C SER A 31 -5.33 -7.54 0.07
N VAL A 32 -5.03 -6.34 0.57
CA VAL A 32 -4.53 -5.22 -0.23
C VAL A 32 -3.19 -4.77 0.37
N LEU A 33 -2.21 -4.50 -0.48
CA LEU A 33 -0.95 -3.87 -0.11
C LEU A 33 -0.84 -2.52 -0.81
N ILE A 34 -0.37 -1.51 -0.10
CA ILE A 34 -0.13 -0.17 -0.59
C ILE A 34 1.35 0.14 -0.39
N TYR A 35 2.04 0.36 -1.51
CA TYR A 35 3.45 0.71 -1.59
C TYR A 35 3.50 2.21 -1.79
N ASN A 36 4.01 2.94 -0.80
CA ASN A 36 3.81 4.38 -0.73
C ASN A 36 4.58 5.13 -1.81
N ILE A 37 5.69 4.57 -2.30
CA ILE A 37 6.48 5.24 -3.31
C ILE A 37 7.14 4.26 -4.26
N VAL A 38 6.90 4.50 -5.54
CA VAL A 38 7.53 3.80 -6.63
C VAL A 38 8.12 4.85 -7.56
N THR A 39 9.36 4.65 -7.98
CA THR A 39 10.00 5.47 -9.00
C THR A 39 10.71 4.56 -9.99
N SER A 40 10.76 4.97 -11.25
CA SER A 40 11.47 4.26 -12.30
C SER A 40 12.11 5.24 -13.27
N SER A 41 13.07 4.74 -14.05
CA SER A 41 13.69 5.45 -15.17
C SER A 41 13.72 4.54 -16.39
N ALA A 42 13.80 5.13 -17.58
CA ALA A 42 13.86 4.37 -18.83
C ALA A 42 15.07 3.43 -18.93
N ASP A 43 16.20 3.78 -18.31
CA ASP A 43 17.39 2.94 -18.25
C ASP A 43 17.49 2.09 -16.97
N GLY A 44 16.56 2.26 -16.02
CA GLY A 44 16.51 1.58 -14.72
C GLY A 44 17.71 1.81 -13.80
N ARG A 45 18.70 2.60 -14.24
CA ARG A 45 20.00 2.78 -13.58
C ARG A 45 20.06 4.06 -12.78
N GLN A 46 19.37 5.12 -13.21
CA GLN A 46 19.39 6.39 -12.49
C GLN A 46 18.51 6.34 -11.23
N GLN A 47 17.30 5.82 -11.38
CA GLN A 47 16.35 5.63 -10.29
C GLN A 47 15.46 4.41 -10.58
N ASN A 48 15.12 3.66 -9.55
CA ASN A 48 14.24 2.51 -9.68
C ASN A 48 13.71 2.08 -8.30
N THR A 49 12.59 1.37 -8.32
CA THR A 49 12.05 0.67 -7.16
C THR A 49 12.07 -0.83 -7.45
N ARG A 50 12.69 -1.58 -6.55
CA ARG A 50 12.51 -3.03 -6.47
C ARG A 50 11.44 -3.30 -5.43
N PHE A 51 10.36 -3.97 -5.79
CA PHE A 51 9.31 -4.32 -4.84
C PHE A 51 9.10 -5.83 -4.78
N ASN A 52 8.69 -6.30 -3.60
CA ASN A 52 8.46 -7.69 -3.28
C ASN A 52 7.02 -7.87 -2.82
N ILE A 53 6.37 -8.95 -3.26
CA ILE A 53 5.09 -9.41 -2.73
C ILE A 53 5.26 -10.86 -2.30
N THR A 54 4.87 -11.16 -1.07
CA THR A 54 4.97 -12.52 -0.50
C THR A 54 3.60 -13.02 -0.11
N ASN A 55 3.28 -14.25 -0.53
CA ASN A 55 2.15 -15.00 -0.03
C ASN A 55 2.60 -15.87 1.15
N THR A 56 2.17 -15.53 2.36
CA THR A 56 2.52 -16.25 3.59
C THR A 56 1.62 -17.45 3.88
N GLU A 57 0.59 -17.68 3.06
CA GLU A 57 -0.33 -18.80 3.23
C GLU A 57 0.31 -20.12 2.78
N PRO A 58 0.35 -21.16 3.65
CA PRO A 58 1.03 -22.41 3.36
C PRO A 58 0.27 -23.37 2.43
N THR A 59 -1.03 -23.13 2.18
CA THR A 59 -1.86 -24.10 1.44
C THR A 59 -2.51 -23.57 0.17
N ARG A 60 -2.75 -22.26 0.08
CA ARG A 60 -3.47 -21.64 -1.05
C ARG A 60 -2.57 -20.68 -1.82
N SER A 61 -2.72 -20.71 -3.14
CA SER A 61 -2.12 -19.69 -4.01
C SER A 61 -2.87 -18.37 -3.86
N ALA A 62 -2.16 -17.25 -4.05
CA ALA A 62 -2.75 -15.92 -4.19
C ALA A 62 -2.72 -15.51 -5.67
N TYR A 63 -3.82 -14.97 -6.18
CA TYR A 63 -3.80 -14.16 -7.40
C TYR A 63 -3.81 -12.70 -6.97
N VAL A 64 -2.96 -11.89 -7.57
CA VAL A 64 -2.77 -10.50 -7.16
C VAL A 64 -2.80 -9.62 -8.41
N HIS A 65 -3.73 -8.67 -8.42
CA HIS A 65 -3.80 -7.62 -9.43
C HIS A 65 -3.06 -6.40 -8.90
N ILE A 66 -2.03 -5.98 -9.62
CA ILE A 66 -1.11 -4.92 -9.24
C ILE A 66 -1.38 -3.72 -10.15
N PHE A 67 -1.55 -2.56 -9.54
CA PHE A 67 -1.71 -1.27 -10.20
C PHE A 67 -0.51 -0.39 -9.83
N LEU A 68 0.24 0.09 -10.83
CA LEU A 68 1.16 1.21 -10.69
C LEU A 68 0.40 2.47 -11.07
N ILE A 69 0.33 3.43 -10.15
CA ILE A 69 -0.36 4.69 -10.36
C ILE A 69 0.69 5.77 -10.54
N ASP A 70 0.66 6.47 -11.67
CA ASP A 70 1.48 7.65 -11.93
C ASP A 70 1.01 8.81 -11.03
N GLY A 71 1.93 9.36 -10.24
CA GLY A 71 1.61 10.40 -9.24
C GLY A 71 1.31 11.77 -9.84
N ALA A 72 1.68 12.03 -11.10
CA ALA A 72 1.45 13.31 -11.76
C ALA A 72 0.11 13.34 -12.52
N THR A 73 -0.32 12.20 -13.06
CA THR A 73 -1.48 12.08 -13.95
C THR A 73 -2.62 11.27 -13.33
N GLY A 74 -2.34 10.44 -12.32
CA GLY A 74 -3.29 9.49 -11.75
C GLY A 74 -3.57 8.27 -12.64
N ASN A 75 -2.93 8.15 -13.80
CA ASN A 75 -3.11 6.99 -14.68
C ASN A 75 -2.58 5.72 -14.02
N ALA A 76 -3.27 4.61 -14.22
CA ALA A 76 -2.87 3.32 -13.66
C ALA A 76 -2.48 2.31 -14.75
N ALA A 77 -1.32 1.68 -14.59
CA ALA A 77 -0.90 0.51 -15.35
C ALA A 77 -1.13 -0.76 -14.51
N GLY A 78 -1.85 -1.74 -15.07
CA GLY A 78 -2.26 -2.96 -14.36
C GLY A 78 -1.58 -4.22 -14.87
N PHE A 79 -1.17 -5.12 -13.98
CA PHE A 79 -0.73 -6.47 -14.33
C PHE A 79 -1.02 -7.48 -13.20
N ASN A 80 -1.00 -8.76 -13.53
CA ASN A 80 -1.39 -9.83 -12.60
C ASN A 80 -0.25 -10.79 -12.33
N VAL A 81 -0.15 -11.24 -11.08
CA VAL A 81 0.77 -12.31 -10.65
C VAL A 81 0.01 -13.39 -9.91
N ARG A 82 0.44 -14.64 -10.09
CA ARG A 82 0.05 -15.75 -9.23
C ARG A 82 1.24 -16.14 -8.35
N LEU A 83 1.01 -16.14 -7.04
CA LEU A 83 1.96 -16.59 -6.03
C LEU A 83 1.52 -17.96 -5.51
N THR A 84 2.39 -18.96 -5.57
CA THR A 84 2.18 -20.26 -4.93
C THR A 84 2.23 -20.12 -3.41
N PRO A 85 1.86 -21.16 -2.64
CA PRO A 85 2.04 -21.13 -1.19
C PRO A 85 3.48 -20.82 -0.80
N ASN A 86 3.67 -19.97 0.21
CA ASN A 86 4.98 -19.54 0.72
C ASN A 86 5.94 -18.97 -0.35
N GLN A 87 5.41 -18.27 -1.36
CA GLN A 87 6.22 -17.69 -2.43
C GLN A 87 6.34 -16.17 -2.29
N THR A 88 7.56 -15.68 -2.50
CA THR A 88 7.87 -14.28 -2.78
C THR A 88 8.13 -14.08 -4.28
N ALA A 89 7.53 -13.04 -4.86
CA ALA A 89 7.91 -12.53 -6.18
C ALA A 89 8.53 -11.15 -6.04
N THR A 90 9.55 -10.89 -6.86
CA THR A 90 10.33 -9.64 -6.87
C THR A 90 10.29 -9.04 -8.26
N TYR A 91 10.12 -7.73 -8.31
CA TYR A 91 9.92 -6.98 -9.54
C TYR A 91 10.70 -5.67 -9.51
N LEU A 92 11.02 -5.13 -10.70
CA LEU A 92 11.50 -3.77 -10.86
C LEU A 92 10.37 -2.93 -11.48
N ALA A 93 10.15 -1.73 -10.94
CA ALA A 93 9.15 -0.81 -11.45
C ALA A 93 9.40 -0.43 -12.92
N SER A 94 10.68 -0.32 -13.31
CA SER A 94 11.10 -0.06 -14.69
C SER A 94 10.65 -1.11 -15.71
N ASP A 95 10.38 -2.34 -15.27
CA ASP A 95 9.99 -3.42 -16.19
C ASP A 95 8.52 -3.28 -16.64
N PHE A 96 7.71 -2.50 -15.91
CA PHE A 96 6.28 -2.35 -16.14
C PHE A 96 5.92 -0.95 -16.62
N ASP A 97 6.46 0.08 -15.97
CA ASP A 97 6.14 1.47 -16.27
C ASP A 97 7.38 2.35 -16.12
N PRO A 98 8.29 2.35 -17.11
CA PRO A 98 9.55 3.08 -17.06
C PRO A 98 9.36 4.60 -17.19
N GLY A 99 10.02 5.35 -16.32
CA GLY A 99 9.97 6.82 -16.32
C GLY A 99 8.87 7.40 -15.43
N THR A 100 8.22 6.56 -14.63
CA THR A 100 7.07 6.93 -13.80
C THR A 100 7.47 7.06 -12.33
N THR A 101 6.90 8.02 -11.62
CA THR A 101 6.98 8.12 -10.16
C THR A 101 5.58 8.29 -9.59
N GLY A 102 5.24 7.51 -8.58
CA GLY A 102 3.92 7.48 -7.96
C GLY A 102 3.84 6.42 -6.88
N PHE A 103 2.76 5.64 -6.85
CA PHE A 103 2.54 4.62 -5.82
C PHE A 103 1.99 3.33 -6.45
N LEU A 104 2.01 2.24 -5.69
CA LEU A 104 1.52 0.95 -6.16
C LEU A 104 0.46 0.40 -5.20
N ILE A 105 -0.58 -0.22 -5.76
CA ILE A 105 -1.58 -0.97 -5.02
C ILE A 105 -1.61 -2.41 -5.55
N ALA A 106 -1.47 -3.38 -4.66
CA ALA A 106 -1.61 -4.80 -5.00
C ALA A 106 -2.85 -5.37 -4.30
N VAL A 107 -3.79 -5.93 -5.07
CA VAL A 107 -5.07 -6.44 -4.57
C VAL A 107 -5.14 -7.95 -4.79
N ALA A 108 -5.40 -8.69 -3.72
CA ALA A 108 -5.71 -10.11 -3.80
C ALA A 108 -7.04 -10.32 -4.53
N THR A 109 -7.00 -11.13 -5.57
CA THR A 109 -8.12 -11.46 -6.44
C THR A 109 -8.28 -12.97 -6.60
N ASP A 110 -9.36 -13.37 -7.24
CA ASP A 110 -9.51 -14.70 -7.83
C ASP A 110 -8.88 -14.73 -9.24
N PRO A 111 -8.87 -15.89 -9.93
CA PRO A 111 -8.29 -15.99 -11.27
C PRO A 111 -8.96 -15.10 -12.34
N VAL A 112 -10.16 -14.57 -12.09
CA VAL A 112 -10.89 -13.71 -13.03
C VAL A 112 -10.78 -12.23 -12.66
N GLY A 113 -9.99 -11.88 -11.64
CA GLY A 113 -9.71 -10.50 -11.24
C GLY A 113 -10.66 -9.93 -10.19
N CYS A 114 -11.50 -10.76 -9.57
CA CYS A 114 -12.43 -10.33 -8.54
C CYS A 114 -11.79 -10.31 -7.16
N PRO A 115 -11.90 -9.23 -6.37
CA PRO A 115 -11.30 -9.14 -5.05
C PRO A 115 -11.76 -10.29 -4.14
N VAL A 116 -10.83 -10.85 -3.39
CA VAL A 116 -11.09 -11.93 -2.44
C VAL A 116 -10.56 -11.59 -1.06
N ASN A 117 -11.06 -12.30 -0.06
CA ASN A 117 -10.45 -12.28 1.26
C ASN A 117 -9.25 -13.23 1.28
N HIS A 118 -8.04 -12.66 1.13
CA HIS A 118 -6.76 -13.35 1.23
C HIS A 118 -5.80 -12.53 2.09
N ASN A 119 -6.02 -12.52 3.41
CA ASN A 119 -5.23 -11.74 4.37
C ASN A 119 -3.84 -12.33 4.67
N PHE A 120 -3.13 -12.77 3.63
CA PHE A 120 -1.82 -13.44 3.72
C PHE A 120 -0.79 -12.83 2.77
N LEU A 121 -1.05 -11.61 2.27
CA LEU A 121 -0.05 -10.85 1.53
C LEU A 121 0.74 -9.97 2.50
N ILE A 122 2.06 -9.97 2.33
CA ILE A 122 2.99 -8.97 2.87
C ILE A 122 3.88 -8.48 1.74
N GLY A 123 4.53 -7.34 1.93
CA GLY A 123 5.43 -6.81 0.92
C GLY A 123 6.33 -5.70 1.43
N ASP A 124 7.33 -5.39 0.62
CA ASP A 124 8.31 -4.34 0.87
C ASP A 124 8.83 -3.77 -0.45
N GLU A 125 9.30 -2.54 -0.42
CA GLU A 125 9.99 -1.88 -1.51
C GLU A 125 11.38 -1.41 -1.08
N TYR A 126 12.33 -1.52 -2.00
CA TYR A 126 13.57 -0.78 -1.98
C TYR A 126 13.52 0.28 -3.09
N VAL A 127 13.37 1.54 -2.68
CA VAL A 127 13.32 2.69 -3.59
C VAL A 127 14.68 3.38 -3.65
N ARG A 128 15.08 3.81 -4.84
CA ARG A 128 16.26 4.63 -5.06
C ARG A 128 15.95 5.74 -6.06
N PHE A 129 16.13 6.98 -5.63
CA PHE A 129 15.96 8.19 -6.41
C PHE A 129 17.28 8.67 -7.02
N SER A 130 17.18 9.38 -8.14
CA SER A 130 18.31 10.06 -8.79
C SER A 130 18.88 11.19 -7.93
N SER A 131 18.08 11.79 -7.05
CA SER A 131 18.51 12.79 -6.06
C SER A 131 19.31 12.21 -4.89
N GLY A 132 19.43 10.89 -4.78
CA GLY A 132 20.21 10.21 -3.75
C GLY A 132 19.39 9.63 -2.58
N TYR A 133 18.09 9.95 -2.47
CA TYR A 133 17.23 9.27 -1.49
C TYR A 133 17.13 7.79 -1.80
N GLN A 134 17.24 6.96 -0.77
CA GLN A 134 17.00 5.54 -0.87
C GLN A 134 16.47 5.01 0.46
N ALA A 135 15.52 4.08 0.40
CA ALA A 135 14.92 3.50 1.59
C ALA A 135 14.42 2.08 1.31
N ASN A 136 14.41 1.25 2.36
CA ASN A 136 13.57 0.06 2.39
C ASN A 136 12.30 0.43 3.16
N LEU A 137 11.15 0.30 2.53
CA LEU A 137 9.85 0.60 3.13
C LEU A 137 9.00 -0.66 3.09
N THR A 138 8.30 -0.93 4.18
CA THR A 138 7.31 -2.02 4.21
C THR A 138 6.02 -1.53 3.56
N ALA A 139 5.40 -2.38 2.75
CA ALA A 139 4.09 -2.08 2.19
C ALA A 139 3.03 -2.04 3.28
N MET A 140 2.15 -1.05 3.24
CA MET A 140 1.02 -0.96 4.14
C MET A 140 -0.02 -2.00 3.75
N ALA A 141 -0.32 -2.91 4.66
CA ALA A 141 -1.31 -3.96 4.46
C ALA A 141 -2.68 -3.56 4.99
N VAL A 142 -3.70 -3.81 4.16
CA VAL A 142 -5.12 -3.65 4.50
C VAL A 142 -5.80 -5.01 4.43
N SER A 143 -6.42 -5.40 5.54
CA SER A 143 -7.15 -6.68 5.60
C SER A 143 -8.54 -6.53 5.02
N ALA A 144 -8.98 -7.56 4.29
CA ALA A 144 -10.37 -7.76 3.95
C ALA A 144 -11.15 -8.27 5.17
N ILE A 145 -12.37 -7.82 5.35
CA ILE A 145 -13.26 -8.26 6.42
C ILE A 145 -14.09 -9.43 5.91
N VAL A 146 -14.08 -10.53 6.66
CA VAL A 146 -14.66 -11.82 6.24
C VAL A 146 -16.16 -11.66 5.95
N GLY A 147 -16.61 -12.21 4.82
CA GLY A 147 -18.00 -12.16 4.37
C GLY A 147 -18.47 -10.79 3.88
N SER A 148 -17.57 -9.80 3.79
CA SER A 148 -17.93 -8.41 3.49
C SER A 148 -17.22 -7.85 2.24
N VAL A 149 -16.40 -8.66 1.56
CA VAL A 149 -15.80 -8.29 0.26
C VAL A 149 -16.92 -8.31 -0.79
N PRO A 150 -17.17 -7.19 -1.50
CA PRO A 150 -18.22 -7.12 -2.50
C PRO A 150 -18.01 -8.16 -3.60
N ALA A 151 -19.09 -8.86 -3.98
CA ALA A 151 -19.06 -9.69 -5.17
C ALA A 151 -18.90 -8.81 -6.41
N CYS A 152 -18.09 -9.26 -7.36
CA CYS A 152 -18.06 -8.63 -8.67
C CYS A 152 -19.42 -8.73 -9.37
N GLU A 153 -19.78 -7.67 -10.08
CA GLU A 153 -20.88 -7.71 -11.01
C GLU A 153 -20.50 -8.45 -12.29
N MET A 154 -21.41 -9.29 -12.80
CA MET A 154 -21.20 -9.97 -14.08
C MET A 154 -21.08 -8.95 -15.22
N ASN A 155 -20.06 -9.12 -16.07
CA ASN A 155 -19.74 -8.23 -17.20
C ASN A 155 -19.27 -6.81 -16.82
N SER A 156 -18.90 -6.57 -15.56
CA SER A 156 -18.21 -5.34 -15.18
C SER A 156 -16.70 -5.49 -15.33
N MET A 157 -16.04 -4.45 -15.83
CA MET A 157 -14.58 -4.35 -15.91
C MET A 157 -13.96 -3.69 -14.68
N LYS A 158 -14.79 -3.28 -13.71
CA LYS A 158 -14.36 -2.64 -12.47
C LYS A 158 -15.19 -3.10 -11.29
N THR A 159 -14.63 -2.95 -10.10
CA THR A 159 -15.29 -3.24 -8.83
C THR A 159 -14.80 -2.28 -7.76
N VAL A 160 -15.59 -2.10 -6.71
CA VAL A 160 -15.29 -1.15 -5.63
C VAL A 160 -14.57 -1.86 -4.50
N ILE A 161 -13.43 -1.30 -4.09
CA ILE A 161 -12.71 -1.67 -2.88
C ILE A 161 -12.92 -0.52 -1.88
N ALA A 162 -13.76 -0.75 -0.88
CA ALA A 162 -14.09 0.26 0.14
C ALA A 162 -13.27 0.04 1.42
N PHE A 163 -12.44 1.03 1.77
CA PHE A 163 -11.65 1.06 3.01
C PHE A 163 -12.44 1.74 4.15
N ASP A 164 -13.57 1.13 4.52
CA ASP A 164 -14.63 1.73 5.34
C ASP A 164 -14.82 1.05 6.71
N GLY A 165 -13.96 0.10 7.07
CA GLY A 165 -14.11 -0.70 8.28
C GLY A 165 -15.23 -1.75 8.20
N VAL A 166 -15.88 -1.90 7.04
CA VAL A 166 -16.94 -2.87 6.76
C VAL A 166 -16.46 -3.92 5.76
N SER A 167 -15.99 -3.50 4.57
CA SER A 167 -15.46 -4.40 3.54
C SER A 167 -13.96 -4.64 3.72
N TYR A 168 -13.20 -3.57 3.99
CA TYR A 168 -11.77 -3.61 4.29
C TYR A 168 -11.48 -2.72 5.51
N GLY A 169 -10.32 -2.94 6.14
CA GLY A 169 -9.82 -2.03 7.18
C GLY A 169 -9.73 -0.59 6.68
N GLU A 170 -9.93 0.36 7.58
CA GLU A 170 -9.83 1.80 7.26
C GLU A 170 -8.38 2.20 6.97
N LEU A 171 -8.22 3.22 6.13
CA LEU A 171 -6.92 3.87 5.90
C LEU A 171 -6.72 5.02 6.91
N LEU A 172 -5.45 5.35 7.16
CA LEU A 172 -5.07 6.51 7.95
C LEU A 172 -5.51 7.81 7.25
N GLN A 173 -6.17 8.69 8.01
CA GLN A 173 -6.62 10.00 7.52
C GLN A 173 -5.80 11.17 8.08
N GLY A 174 -4.83 10.88 8.96
CA GLY A 174 -3.94 11.86 9.56
C GLY A 174 -2.49 11.38 9.50
N LEU A 175 -1.58 12.35 9.38
CA LEU A 175 -0.15 12.14 9.46
C LEU A 175 0.38 12.83 10.72
N ILE A 176 1.26 12.14 11.44
CA ILE A 176 2.09 12.74 12.47
C ILE A 176 3.52 12.38 12.13
N ALA A 177 4.37 13.39 11.98
CA ALA A 177 5.81 13.25 11.85
C ALA A 177 6.47 14.02 12.98
N ASN A 178 7.50 13.44 13.60
CA ASN A 178 8.30 14.07 14.63
C ASN A 178 9.77 14.08 14.23
N ASN A 179 10.55 14.94 14.88
CA ASN A 179 12.00 15.03 14.68
C ASN A 179 12.40 15.24 13.21
N LEU A 180 11.69 16.13 12.51
CA LEU A 180 12.07 16.57 11.16
C LEU A 180 13.41 17.31 11.25
N PRO A 181 14.50 16.78 10.65
CA PRO A 181 15.82 17.40 10.78
C PRO A 181 15.85 18.79 10.13
N SER A 182 16.59 19.71 10.74
CA SER A 182 16.70 21.08 10.25
C SER A 182 17.37 21.13 8.88
N ILE A 183 16.76 21.89 7.97
CA ILE A 183 17.35 22.19 6.65
C ILE A 183 18.60 23.07 6.75
N ALA A 184 18.74 23.84 7.84
CA ALA A 184 19.90 24.71 8.06
C ALA A 184 21.18 23.89 8.31
N ASP A 185 21.03 22.66 8.81
CA ASP A 185 22.14 21.73 9.02
C ASP A 185 22.47 20.92 7.75
N GLY A 186 21.86 21.27 6.60
CA GLY A 186 22.05 20.58 5.33
C GLY A 186 21.23 19.29 5.18
N ASN A 187 20.24 19.06 6.06
CA ASN A 187 19.31 17.94 5.89
C ASN A 187 18.24 18.27 4.85
N GLU A 188 17.76 17.26 4.15
CA GLU A 188 16.60 17.35 3.31
C GLU A 188 15.62 16.24 3.67
N THR A 189 14.34 16.58 3.82
CA THR A 189 13.29 15.60 4.15
C THR A 189 12.35 15.44 2.96
N LEU A 190 12.17 14.20 2.52
CA LEU A 190 11.16 13.84 1.54
C LEU A 190 9.90 13.33 2.24
N LEU A 191 8.79 14.06 2.10
CA LEU A 191 7.47 13.62 2.56
C LEU A 191 6.65 13.08 1.38
N ILE A 192 6.12 11.88 1.52
CA ILE A 192 5.26 11.22 0.52
C ILE A 192 3.85 11.09 1.09
N LEU A 193 2.87 11.59 0.33
CA LEU A 193 1.46 11.51 0.65
C LEU A 193 0.71 10.98 -0.56
N ASN A 194 -0.15 9.98 -0.35
CA ASN A 194 -0.94 9.36 -1.41
C ASN A 194 -2.42 9.54 -1.12
N ARG A 195 -3.18 10.01 -2.11
CA ARG A 195 -4.63 9.92 -2.07
C ARG A 195 -5.05 8.57 -2.65
N ILE A 196 -5.48 7.68 -1.77
CA ILE A 196 -6.00 6.38 -2.19
C ILE A 196 -7.50 6.51 -2.49
N GLY A 197 -7.86 6.38 -3.76
CA GLY A 197 -9.25 6.45 -4.23
C GLY A 197 -9.33 6.78 -5.73
N GLY A 198 -10.56 7.02 -6.21
CA GLY A 198 -10.83 7.29 -7.63
C GLY A 198 -11.24 6.06 -8.42
N ASP A 199 -11.26 6.19 -9.74
CA ASP A 199 -11.53 5.10 -10.68
C ASP A 199 -10.27 4.85 -11.48
N LEU A 200 -9.54 3.77 -11.18
CA LEU A 200 -8.25 3.49 -11.82
C LEU A 200 -8.34 3.25 -13.34
N THR A 201 -9.56 3.13 -13.90
CA THR A 201 -9.77 3.10 -15.37
C THR A 201 -9.80 4.49 -16.01
N ALA A 202 -10.01 5.54 -15.21
CA ALA A 202 -10.12 6.93 -15.65
C ALA A 202 -9.06 7.85 -15.02
N GLY A 203 -8.57 7.50 -13.83
CA GLY A 203 -7.61 8.25 -13.05
C GLY A 203 -7.83 8.07 -11.54
N ALA A 204 -6.74 7.88 -10.81
CA ALA A 204 -6.74 7.93 -9.35
C ALA A 204 -7.14 9.32 -8.84
N ALA A 205 -7.74 9.37 -7.66
CA ALA A 205 -8.09 10.62 -7.02
C ALA A 205 -6.84 11.41 -6.66
N THR A 206 -6.88 12.73 -6.84
CA THR A 206 -5.78 13.63 -6.51
C THR A 206 -5.84 14.07 -5.04
N LEU A 207 -4.68 14.41 -4.47
CA LEU A 207 -4.66 15.10 -3.18
C LEU A 207 -5.41 16.43 -3.28
N GLU A 208 -6.25 16.68 -2.29
CA GLU A 208 -6.93 17.96 -2.11
C GLU A 208 -6.12 18.83 -1.13
N GLN A 209 -6.75 19.87 -0.56
CA GLN A 209 -6.10 20.74 0.40
C GLN A 209 -5.68 19.97 1.66
N ILE A 210 -4.39 20.03 1.98
CA ILE A 210 -3.82 19.51 3.23
C ILE A 210 -3.62 20.69 4.18
N ALA A 211 -4.12 20.55 5.41
CA ALA A 211 -3.89 21.50 6.49
C ALA A 211 -3.21 20.78 7.66
N GLY A 212 -2.32 21.48 8.35
CA GLY A 212 -1.57 20.93 9.47
C GLY A 212 -0.93 22.01 10.32
N ILE A 213 -0.37 21.59 11.46
CA ILE A 213 0.38 22.45 12.38
C ILE A 213 1.80 21.91 12.41
N ILE A 214 2.78 22.80 12.25
CA ILE A 214 4.20 22.49 12.43
C ILE A 214 4.64 23.13 13.74
N TYR A 215 5.36 22.35 14.54
CA TYR A 215 5.96 22.81 15.79
C TYR A 215 7.47 22.87 15.58
N ASP A 216 8.07 24.00 15.94
CA ASP A 216 9.52 24.15 16.04
C ASP A 216 9.91 24.36 17.52
N ASP A 217 11.19 24.24 17.80
CA ASP A 217 11.79 24.55 19.09
C ASP A 217 12.32 26.00 19.16
N TRP A 218 12.00 26.82 18.15
CA TRP A 218 12.49 28.19 18.05
C TRP A 218 11.86 29.07 19.13
N LYS A 219 12.72 29.76 19.90
CA LYS A 219 12.28 30.82 20.84
C LYS A 219 12.52 32.18 20.21
N GLN A 220 11.48 33.03 20.17
CA GLN A 220 11.67 34.47 19.96
C GLN A 220 12.28 35.06 21.23
N GLU A 221 13.50 35.57 21.14
CA GLU A 221 14.10 36.48 22.12
C GLU A 221 13.67 37.93 21.84
#